data_AF-A0A0B4U9C7-F1
#
_entry.id   AF-A0A0B4U9C7-F1
#
_cell.length_a   1.000
_cell.length_b   1.000
_cell.length_c   1.000
_cell.angle_alpha   90.00
_cell.angle_beta   90.00
_cell.angle_gamma   90.00
#
_symmetry.space_group_name_H-M   'P 1'
#
loop_
_entity.id
_entity.type
_entity.pdbx_description
1 polymer ?
#
loop_
_entity_poly.entity_id
_entity_poly.type
_entity_poly.pdbx_seq_one_letter_code
_entity_poly.pdbx_strand_id
1 'polypeptide(L)' 'WTQRMRKACFQSISFSEDTVAEVKAMLDEHAAGWGLKKEEDDLLLTWKGHNVVFATAWVPSHL' A
#
# COMPACT_ATOMS: atom_id res chain seq x y z
N TRP A 1 1.72 -10.21 -6.52
CA TRP A 1 3.11 -9.81 -6.84
C TRP A 1 4.10 -10.13 -5.72
N THR A 2 3.69 -10.08 -4.46
CA THR A 2 4.49 -10.38 -3.25
C THR A 2 5.38 -11.62 -3.35
N GLN A 3 4.84 -12.78 -3.74
CA GLN A 3 5.65 -14.00 -3.88
C GLN A 3 6.73 -13.89 -4.98
N ARG A 4 6.45 -13.15 -6.06
CA ARG A 4 7.42 -12.94 -7.15
C ARG A 4 8.56 -12.03 -6.70
N MET A 5 8.24 -10.95 -5.97
CA MET A 5 9.24 -10.03 -5.41
C MET A 5 10.19 -10.75 -4.44
N ARG A 6 9.64 -11.56 -3.53
CA ARG A 6 10.47 -12.38 -2.62
C ARG A 6 11.38 -13.36 -3.36
N LYS A 7 10.88 -14.03 -4.40
CA LYS A 7 11.69 -14.92 -5.25
C LYS A 7 12.80 -14.18 -6.02
N ALA A 8 12.64 -12.86 -6.21
CA ALA A 8 13.62 -12.00 -6.85
C ALA A 8 14.57 -11.32 -5.84
N CYS A 9 14.64 -11.81 -4.59
CA CYS A 9 15.48 -11.25 -3.53
C CYS A 9 15.12 -9.80 -3.15
N PHE A 10 13.84 -9.53 -3.00
CA PHE A 10 13.33 -8.29 -2.39
C PHE A 10 12.59 -8.57 -1.09
N GLN A 11 12.74 -7.65 -0.13
CA GLN A 11 11.99 -7.59 1.12
C GLN A 11 10.96 -6.47 1.07
N SER A 12 9.76 -6.73 1.59
CA SER A 12 8.71 -5.70 1.71
C SER A 12 9.06 -4.73 2.84
N ILE A 13 8.72 -3.47 2.67
CA ILE A 13 8.83 -2.45 3.72
C ILE A 13 7.49 -1.74 3.88
N SER A 14 7.13 -1.47 5.13
CA SER A 14 5.89 -0.77 5.45
C SER A 14 6.00 0.71 5.08
N PHE A 15 4.86 1.30 4.69
CA PHE A 15 4.76 2.75 4.53
C PHE A 15 4.80 3.46 5.90
N SER A 16 5.41 4.65 5.94
CA SER A 16 5.39 5.48 7.15
C SER A 16 3.98 5.99 7.44
N GLU A 17 3.68 6.28 8.71
CA GLU A 17 2.37 6.84 9.09
C GLU A 17 2.07 8.16 8.37
N ASP A 18 3.10 8.99 8.13
CA ASP A 18 2.96 10.24 7.39
C ASP A 18 2.47 9.99 5.95
N THR A 19 3.04 9.01 5.25
CA THR A 19 2.58 8.64 3.91
C THR A 19 1.14 8.10 3.94
N VAL A 20 0.78 7.30 4.94
CA VAL A 20 -0.60 6.81 5.10
C VAL A 20 -1.57 7.98 5.32
N ALA A 21 -1.20 8.95 6.16
CA ALA A 21 -2.00 10.13 6.45
C ALA A 21 -2.18 11.03 5.23
N GLU A 22 -1.13 11.27 4.45
CA GLU A 22 -1.19 12.05 3.20
C GLU A 22 -2.11 11.40 2.17
N VAL A 23 -2.00 10.08 1.96
CA VAL A 23 -2.88 9.34 1.04
C VAL A 23 -4.33 9.42 1.52
N LYS A 24 -4.57 9.26 2.82
CA LYS A 24 -5.92 9.37 3.38
C LYS A 24 -6.50 10.78 3.18
N ALA A 25 -5.74 11.83 3.49
CA ALA A 25 -6.18 13.22 3.31
C ALA A 25 -6.54 13.51 1.85
N MET A 26 -5.71 13.05 0.91
CA MET A 26 -5.97 13.20 -0.53
C MET A 26 -7.28 12.51 -0.97
N LEU A 27 -7.55 11.30 -0.48
CA LEU A 27 -8.78 10.58 -0.79
C LEU A 27 -10.02 11.27 -0.18
N ASP A 28 -9.90 11.72 1.07
CA ASP A 28 -10.97 12.41 1.79
C ASP A 28 -11.33 13.75 1.10
N GLU A 29 -10.35 14.47 0.53
CA GLU A 29 -10.56 15.75 -0.15
C GLU A 29 -11.13 15.59 -1.57
N HIS A 30 -10.62 14.63 -2.36
CA HIS A 30 -10.84 14.63 -3.81
C HIS A 30 -11.67 13.47 -4.33
N ALA A 31 -11.92 12.42 -3.54
CA ALA A 31 -12.31 11.12 -4.09
C ALA A 31 -13.42 10.42 -3.27
N ALA A 32 -14.64 10.94 -3.34
CA ALA A 32 -15.80 10.33 -2.67
C ALA A 32 -16.02 8.86 -3.08
N GLY A 33 -16.18 7.98 -2.09
CA GLY A 33 -16.36 6.54 -2.31
C GLY A 33 -15.06 5.75 -2.34
N TRP A 34 -13.90 6.42 -2.30
CA TRP A 34 -12.63 5.77 -2.01
C TRP A 34 -12.44 5.54 -0.51
N GLY A 35 -11.66 4.53 -0.16
CA GLY A 35 -11.24 4.25 1.20
C GLY A 35 -9.85 3.62 1.21
N LEU A 36 -9.21 3.58 2.37
CA LEU A 36 -7.85 3.06 2.56
C LEU A 36 -7.85 1.97 3.64
N LYS A 37 -7.14 0.87 3.38
CA LYS A 37 -6.82 -0.16 4.37
C LYS A 37 -5.31 -0.27 4.50
N LYS A 38 -4.84 -0.29 5.75
CA LYS A 38 -3.46 -0.63 6.07
C LYS A 38 -3.41 -2.10 6.46
N GLU A 39 -2.64 -2.89 5.71
CA GLU A 39 -2.19 -4.22 6.11
C GLU A 39 -0.71 -4.11 6.53
N GLU A 40 -0.15 -5.11 7.22
CA GLU A 40 1.14 -5.02 7.94
C GLU A 40 2.21 -4.19 7.20
N ASP A 41 2.49 -4.52 5.93
CA ASP A 41 3.46 -3.80 5.10
C ASP A 41 2.85 -3.07 3.89
N ASP A 42 1.56 -3.25 3.63
CA ASP A 42 0.93 -2.89 2.36
C ASP A 42 -0.21 -1.88 2.54
N LEU A 43 -0.46 -1.07 1.50
CA LEU A 43 -1.61 -0.18 1.43
C LEU A 43 -2.58 -0.65 0.35
N LEU A 44 -3.86 -0.74 0.70
CA LEU A 44 -4.92 -1.10 -0.22
C LEU A 44 -5.90 0.06 -0.34
N LEU A 45 -6.05 0.59 -1.55
CA LEU A 45 -7.11 1.55 -1.83
C LEU A 45 -8.34 0.79 -2.32
N THR A 46 -9.48 1.21 -1.80
CA THR A 46 -10.76 0.60 -2.07
C THR A 46 -11.68 1.57 -2.79
N TRP A 47 -12.52 1.05 -3.68
CA TRP A 47 -13.64 1.79 -4.24
C TRP A 47 -14.94 1.12 -3.77
N LYS A 48 -15.76 1.87 -3.05
CA LYS A 48 -17.01 1.39 -2.42
C LYS A 48 -16.80 0.10 -1.62
N GLY A 49 -15.69 0.02 -0.88
CA GLY A 49 -15.34 -1.12 -0.03
C GLY A 49 -14.63 -2.28 -0.73
N HIS A 50 -14.53 -2.28 -2.07
CA HIS A 50 -13.81 -3.30 -2.84
C HIS A 50 -12.34 -2.91 -3.03
N ASN A 51 -11.41 -3.82 -2.74
CA ASN A 51 -9.98 -3.59 -2.96
C ASN A 51 -9.70 -3.50 -4.47
N VAL A 52 -9.17 -2.36 -4.94
CA VAL A 52 -8.96 -2.10 -6.37
C VAL A 52 -7.54 -1.64 -6.71
N VAL A 53 -6.79 -1.10 -5.74
CA VAL A 53 -5.36 -0.77 -5.90
C VAL A 53 -4.57 -1.36 -4.74
N PHE A 54 -3.45 -1.99 -5.06
CA PHE A 54 -2.51 -2.59 -4.11
C PHE A 54 -1.17 -1.87 -4.25
N ALA A 55 -0.76 -1.15 -3.20
CA ALA A 55 0.50 -0.45 -3.14
C ALA A 55 1.43 -1.17 -2.17
N THR A 56 2.63 -1.47 -2.64
CA THR A 56 3.66 -2.23 -1.90
C THR A 56 5.01 -1.58 -2.16
N ALA A 57 5.85 -1.43 -1.14
CA ALA A 57 7.20 -0.92 -1.27
C ALA A 57 8.22 -2.03 -1.00
N TRP A 58 9.33 -2.02 -1.74
CA TRP A 58 10.31 -3.10 -1.74
C TRP A 58 11.72 -2.56 -1.76
N VAL A 59 12.61 -3.22 -1.02
CA VAL A 59 14.06 -3.00 -1.08
C VAL A 59 14.76 -4.30 -1.44
N PRO A 60 15.93 -4.26 -2.10
CA PRO A 60 16.75 -5.45 -2.28
C PRO A 60 17.05 -6.09 -0.91
N SER A 61 16.77 -7.38 -0.75
CA SER A 61 17.23 -8.11 0.43
C SER A 61 18.71 -8.40 0.24
N HIS A 62 19.56 -7.92 1.14
CA HIS A 62 20.94 -8.41 1.21
C HIS A 62 20.85 -9.91 1.54
N LEU A 63 21.31 -10.76 0.63
CA LEU A 63 21.39 -12.21 0.82
C LEU A 63 22.20 -12.55 2.09
#